data_AF-A0A9W7DMU4-F1
#
_entry.id   AF-A0A9W7DMU4-F1
#
_cell.length_a   1.000
_cell.length_b   1.000
_cell.length_c   1.000
_cell.angle_alpha   90.00
_cell.angle_beta   90.00
_cell.angle_gamma   90.00
#
_symmetry.space_group_name_H-M   'P 1'
#
loop_
_entity.id
_entity.type
_entity.pdbx_description
1 polymer ?
#
loop_
_entity_poly.entity_id
_entity_poly.type
_entity_poly.pdbx_seq_one_letter_code
_entity_poly.pdbx_strand_id
1 'polypeptide(L)'
;MPTTLPWASPGGQHFYFVCPRRSLALATVLHNSESTSVTPPRPDDLTSLELKSRYVDVLQYFLNLPTTDPQLQKFNEQYTLEISLLLQRLPSLNLNRCYVSTSNILKAGKGLFSSRDISVNELITLFPADAVLFRPSENSEISSVIYPRASPSNYLTSDAARAYEIRASSIHSIVGDPELREDAAYLGHIANDASILTSGSDKSRLEYSELSVNNSNSYFEWIHEKCCMGLYAVKDIKKFEEVYVSYGEEYWVSRGGEEIRRIVKEGDLRKKKIKKKKEVKEGKGFRK
;
A
#
# COMPACT_ATOMS: atom_id res chain seq x y z
N MET A 1 -20.89 -36.12 -33.07
CA MET A 1 -20.52 -35.72 -31.69
C MET A 1 -19.48 -34.61 -31.78
N PRO A 2 -19.51 -33.55 -30.95
CA PRO A 2 -20.37 -33.29 -29.80
C PRO A 2 -21.43 -32.21 -30.05
N THR A 3 -22.46 -32.32 -29.23
CA THR A 3 -23.65 -31.48 -29.06
C THR A 3 -23.32 -30.12 -28.46
N THR A 4 -23.74 -29.06 -29.13
CA THR A 4 -23.96 -27.74 -28.53
C THR A 4 -25.41 -27.69 -28.03
N LEU A 5 -25.59 -27.43 -26.73
CA LEU A 5 -26.87 -26.99 -26.18
C LEU A 5 -26.76 -25.51 -25.80
N PRO A 6 -27.81 -24.72 -26.08
CA PRO A 6 -27.88 -23.31 -25.70
C PRO A 6 -28.38 -23.21 -24.25
N TRP A 7 -27.76 -22.37 -23.43
CA TRP A 7 -28.36 -21.98 -22.16
C TRP A 7 -29.00 -20.59 -22.32
N ALA A 8 -30.32 -20.59 -22.31
CA ALA A 8 -31.18 -19.43 -22.28
C ALA A 8 -31.22 -18.81 -20.87
N SER A 9 -31.27 -17.48 -20.80
CA SER A 9 -31.66 -16.75 -19.59
C SER A 9 -33.05 -17.16 -19.10
N PRO A 10 -33.26 -17.07 -17.78
CA PRO A 10 -34.15 -16.04 -17.24
C PRO A 10 -33.45 -15.32 -16.08
N GLY A 11 -33.59 -14.02 -15.79
CA GLY A 11 -34.77 -13.16 -15.83
C GLY A 11 -34.98 -12.62 -14.41
N GLY A 12 -34.68 -11.33 -14.18
CA GLY A 12 -34.99 -10.55 -12.96
C GLY A 12 -34.18 -10.91 -11.70
N GLN A 13 -33.84 -10.02 -10.77
CA GLN A 13 -34.36 -8.70 -10.44
C GLN A 13 -33.21 -7.82 -9.91
N HIS A 14 -33.20 -6.55 -10.30
CA HIS A 14 -32.40 -5.51 -9.63
C HIS A 14 -33.04 -5.19 -8.29
N PHE A 15 -32.32 -5.41 -7.18
CA PHE A 15 -32.70 -4.85 -5.89
C PHE A 15 -32.27 -3.39 -5.84
N TYR A 16 -33.25 -2.49 -5.91
CA TYR A 16 -33.11 -1.11 -5.46
C TYR A 16 -33.45 -1.07 -3.97
N PHE A 17 -32.48 -0.67 -3.15
CA PHE A 17 -32.76 -0.31 -1.77
C PHE A 17 -33.35 1.10 -1.73
N VAL A 18 -34.61 1.21 -1.28
CA VAL A 18 -35.20 2.43 -0.73
C VAL A 18 -35.54 2.11 0.71
N CYS A 19 -34.94 2.83 1.67
CA CYS A 19 -35.24 2.74 3.10
C CYS A 19 -35.35 4.16 3.70
N PRO A 20 -36.29 4.44 4.64
CA PRO A 20 -36.64 5.80 5.02
C PRO A 20 -35.75 6.39 6.13
N ARG A 21 -35.42 7.68 5.95
CA ARG A 21 -34.88 8.72 6.85
C ARG A 21 -34.69 8.37 8.35
N ARG A 22 -33.42 8.30 8.82
CA ARG A 22 -32.69 9.34 9.60
C ARG A 22 -31.29 8.84 10.06
N SER A 23 -30.30 9.73 9.92
CA SER A 23 -28.90 9.76 10.44
C SER A 23 -27.83 8.74 9.96
N LEU A 24 -26.70 9.33 9.52
CA LEU A 24 -25.41 8.79 9.08
C LEU A 24 -25.39 8.03 7.74
N ALA A 25 -25.23 8.82 6.66
CA ALA A 25 -25.05 8.36 5.30
C ALA A 25 -23.66 7.73 5.10
N LEU A 26 -23.59 6.40 5.03
CA LEU A 26 -22.56 5.70 4.28
C LEU A 26 -22.88 5.86 2.79
N ALA A 27 -22.15 6.77 2.14
CA ALA A 27 -22.33 7.09 0.73
C ALA A 27 -21.96 5.89 -0.15
N THR A 28 -22.99 5.26 -0.72
CA THR A 28 -22.82 4.44 -1.92
C THR A 28 -22.71 5.40 -3.10
N VAL A 29 -21.50 5.57 -3.63
CA VAL A 29 -21.24 6.36 -4.85
C VAL A 29 -21.77 5.59 -6.05
N LEU A 30 -23.00 5.91 -6.45
CA LEU A 30 -23.46 5.68 -7.82
C LEU A 30 -22.96 6.85 -8.68
N HIS A 31 -22.25 6.55 -9.76
CA HIS A 31 -21.87 7.51 -10.79
C HIS A 31 -23.13 8.07 -11.48
N ASN A 32 -23.73 9.10 -10.91
CA ASN A 32 -24.61 10.01 -11.63
C ASN A 32 -23.76 11.16 -12.15
N SER A 33 -23.64 11.24 -13.47
CA SER A 33 -23.05 12.35 -14.19
C SER A 33 -24.03 13.52 -14.19
N GLU A 34 -24.10 14.27 -13.09
CA GLU A 34 -24.88 15.51 -13.03
C GLU A 34 -24.02 16.68 -12.59
N SER A 35 -23.97 17.68 -13.48
CA SER A 35 -23.83 19.12 -13.23
C SER A 35 -22.81 19.52 -12.16
N THR A 36 -21.65 19.97 -12.62
CA THR A 36 -20.57 20.62 -11.86
C THR A 36 -21.02 21.95 -11.23
N SER A 37 -21.80 21.91 -10.15
CA SER A 37 -21.80 23.01 -9.20
C SER A 37 -20.52 22.88 -8.38
N VAL A 38 -19.56 23.77 -8.65
CA VAL A 38 -18.28 23.82 -7.95
C VAL A 38 -18.56 24.29 -6.53
N THR A 39 -18.90 23.34 -5.66
CA THR A 39 -18.97 23.60 -4.23
C THR A 39 -17.54 23.93 -3.79
N PRO A 40 -17.30 25.03 -3.05
CA PRO A 40 -15.95 25.34 -2.60
C PRO A 40 -15.37 24.14 -1.84
N PRO A 41 -14.08 23.81 -2.06
CA PRO A 41 -13.46 22.66 -1.43
C PRO A 41 -13.64 22.78 0.08
N ARG A 42 -14.19 21.73 0.70
CA ARG A 42 -14.34 21.68 2.16
C ARG A 42 -12.96 21.83 2.79
N PRO A 43 -12.85 22.57 3.90
CA PRO A 43 -11.59 22.67 4.63
C PRO A 43 -11.10 21.27 4.99
N ASP A 44 -9.80 21.07 4.87
CA ASP A 44 -9.10 19.87 5.36
C ASP A 44 -9.27 19.78 6.88
N ASP A 45 -10.23 18.98 7.32
CA ASP A 45 -10.71 18.93 8.69
C ASP A 45 -10.68 17.51 9.30
N LEU A 46 -10.32 16.49 8.52
CA LEU A 46 -10.35 15.11 8.99
C LEU A 46 -9.15 14.80 9.90
N THR A 47 -9.40 14.54 11.17
CA THR A 47 -8.38 14.05 12.11
C THR A 47 -8.36 12.52 12.16
N SER A 48 -7.26 11.92 12.61
CA SER A 48 -7.20 10.49 12.86
C SER A 48 -8.18 10.03 13.94
N LEU A 49 -8.45 10.87 14.94
CA LEU A 49 -9.42 10.59 16.01
C LEU A 49 -10.85 10.54 15.47
N GLU A 50 -11.23 11.51 14.63
CA GLU A 50 -12.52 11.54 13.94
C GLU A 50 -12.67 10.30 13.04
N LEU A 51 -11.66 10.00 12.23
CA LEU A 51 -11.69 8.83 11.35
C LEU A 51 -11.80 7.52 12.15
N LYS A 52 -11.06 7.40 13.27
CA LYS A 52 -11.18 6.28 14.21
C LYS A 52 -12.59 6.16 14.76
N SER A 53 -13.21 7.26 15.20
CA SER A 53 -14.59 7.25 15.70
C SER A 53 -15.57 6.72 14.66
N ARG A 54 -15.44 7.13 13.40
CA ARG A 54 -16.29 6.64 12.32
C ARG A 54 -16.16 5.13 12.12
N TYR A 55 -14.94 4.59 12.19
CA TYR A 55 -14.76 3.13 12.11
C TYR A 55 -15.39 2.41 13.31
N VAL A 56 -15.23 2.94 14.53
CA VAL A 56 -15.88 2.39 15.74
C VAL A 56 -17.40 2.34 15.53
N ASP A 57 -18.01 3.42 15.07
CA ASP A 57 -19.46 3.49 14.86
C ASP A 57 -19.94 2.44 13.84
N VAL A 58 -19.19 2.25 12.74
CA VAL A 58 -19.52 1.24 11.73
C VAL A 58 -19.37 -0.17 12.29
N LEU A 59 -18.29 -0.47 13.00
CA LEU A 59 -18.10 -1.79 13.63
C LEU A 59 -19.21 -2.07 14.65
N GLN A 60 -19.54 -1.09 15.50
CA GLN A 60 -20.62 -1.21 16.49
C GLN A 60 -21.98 -1.41 15.82
N TYR A 61 -22.25 -0.75 14.69
CA TYR A 61 -23.46 -1.00 13.91
C TYR A 61 -23.58 -2.48 13.51
N PHE A 62 -22.53 -3.06 12.92
CA PHE A 62 -22.55 -4.47 12.50
C PHE A 62 -22.59 -5.45 13.67
N LEU A 63 -21.92 -5.14 14.79
CA LEU A 63 -21.98 -5.96 16.01
C LEU A 63 -23.39 -6.03 16.63
N ASN A 64 -24.21 -5.00 16.40
CA ASN A 64 -25.58 -4.93 16.90
C ASN A 64 -26.61 -5.55 15.93
N LEU A 65 -26.20 -5.99 14.74
CA LEU A 65 -27.09 -6.70 13.82
C LEU A 65 -27.39 -8.12 14.34
N PRO A 66 -28.63 -8.62 14.17
CA PRO A 66 -28.92 -10.03 14.43
C PRO A 66 -28.03 -10.94 13.58
N THR A 67 -27.61 -12.09 14.12
CA THR A 67 -26.77 -13.06 13.36
C THR A 67 -27.45 -13.61 12.11
N THR A 68 -28.78 -13.47 12.00
CA THR A 68 -29.57 -13.82 10.82
C THR A 68 -29.63 -12.70 9.77
N ASP A 69 -29.05 -11.52 10.04
CA ASP A 69 -29.06 -10.39 9.12
C ASP A 69 -28.31 -10.75 7.81
N PRO A 70 -28.95 -10.60 6.64
CA PRO A 70 -28.33 -10.92 5.35
C PRO A 70 -27.01 -10.18 5.09
N GLN A 71 -26.81 -8.99 5.70
CA GLN A 71 -25.57 -8.23 5.55
C GLN A 71 -24.37 -8.93 6.19
N LEU A 72 -24.59 -9.77 7.20
CA LEU A 72 -23.53 -10.54 7.85
C LEU A 72 -23.15 -11.80 7.04
N GLN A 73 -24.06 -12.30 6.20
CA GLN A 73 -23.84 -13.55 5.45
C GLN A 73 -22.72 -13.46 4.40
N LYS A 74 -22.32 -12.24 4.02
CA LYS A 74 -21.20 -12.03 3.09
C LYS A 74 -19.83 -12.19 3.74
N PHE A 75 -19.76 -12.12 5.08
CA PHE A 75 -18.49 -12.21 5.80
C PHE A 75 -18.13 -13.67 6.09
N ASN A 76 -16.84 -13.97 6.03
CA ASN A 76 -16.29 -15.29 6.34
C ASN A 76 -14.89 -15.15 6.97
N GLU A 77 -14.21 -16.27 7.19
CA GLU A 77 -12.89 -16.29 7.84
C GLU A 77 -11.83 -15.42 7.12
N GLN A 78 -11.91 -15.29 5.79
CA GLN A 78 -10.97 -14.47 5.00
C GLN A 78 -11.50 -13.06 4.75
N TYR A 79 -12.81 -12.91 4.55
CA TYR A 79 -13.46 -11.63 4.29
C TYR A 79 -14.21 -11.17 5.54
N THR A 80 -13.45 -10.62 6.49
CA THR A 80 -14.02 -10.05 7.72
C THR A 80 -14.56 -8.64 7.48
N LEU A 81 -15.25 -8.09 8.47
CA LEU A 81 -15.76 -6.73 8.42
C LEU A 81 -14.62 -5.71 8.30
N GLU A 82 -13.53 -5.89 9.04
CA GLU A 82 -12.33 -5.05 9.02
C GLU A 82 -11.68 -5.06 7.63
N ILE A 83 -11.55 -6.24 7.01
CA ILE A 83 -11.04 -6.36 5.63
C ILE A 83 -11.97 -5.63 4.66
N SER A 84 -13.29 -5.72 4.85
CA SER A 84 -14.25 -5.01 4.00
C SER A 84 -14.15 -3.48 4.13
N LEU A 85 -13.82 -2.97 5.32
CA LEU A 85 -13.57 -1.54 5.57
C LEU A 85 -12.23 -1.12 4.98
N LEU A 86 -11.20 -1.95 5.12
CA LEU A 86 -9.86 -1.73 4.60
C LEU A 86 -9.83 -1.60 3.08
N LEU A 87 -10.60 -2.43 2.39
CA LEU A 87 -10.72 -2.43 0.92
C LEU A 87 -11.39 -1.16 0.37
N GLN A 88 -12.11 -0.38 1.19
CA GLN A 88 -12.89 0.75 0.71
C GLN A 88 -12.08 2.06 0.71
N ARG A 89 -12.11 2.74 -0.44
CA ARG A 89 -11.84 4.18 -0.50
C ARG A 89 -13.10 4.91 -0.07
N LEU A 90 -13.12 5.39 1.17
CA LEU A 90 -14.24 6.14 1.73
C LEU A 90 -14.42 7.43 0.92
N PRO A 91 -15.60 7.67 0.35
CA PRO A 91 -15.83 8.88 -0.43
C PRO A 91 -15.85 10.11 0.49
N SER A 92 -15.47 11.26 -0.08
CA SER A 92 -15.60 12.56 0.59
C SER A 92 -14.79 12.69 1.89
N LEU A 93 -13.65 11.98 2.00
CA LEU A 93 -12.66 12.30 3.02
C LEU A 93 -11.95 13.61 2.67
N ASN A 94 -12.08 14.62 3.52
CA ASN A 94 -11.41 15.89 3.35
C ASN A 94 -9.98 15.82 3.88
N LEU A 95 -9.12 15.05 3.20
CA LEU A 95 -7.72 14.86 3.58
C LEU A 95 -6.80 15.37 2.46
N ASN A 96 -6.78 16.71 2.30
CA ASN A 96 -6.10 17.38 1.20
C ASN A 96 -4.68 17.87 1.58
N ARG A 97 -3.92 17.04 2.31
CA ARG A 97 -2.62 17.39 2.91
C ARG A 97 -1.43 17.07 2.02
N CYS A 98 -1.66 16.35 0.94
CA CYS A 98 -0.60 15.92 0.05
C CYS A 98 -1.06 15.89 -1.41
N TYR A 99 -0.09 15.80 -2.31
CA TYR A 99 -0.29 15.64 -3.74
C TYR A 99 0.88 14.86 -4.35
N VAL A 100 0.66 14.28 -5.53
CA VAL A 100 1.71 13.57 -6.27
C VAL A 100 2.49 14.53 -7.17
N SER A 101 3.81 14.46 -7.11
CA SER A 101 4.71 15.18 -8.03
C SER A 101 5.87 14.29 -8.47
N THR A 102 6.79 14.82 -9.27
CA THR A 102 8.06 14.14 -9.58
C THR A 102 8.95 14.16 -8.33
N SER A 103 9.48 13.00 -7.94
CA SER A 103 10.33 12.86 -6.75
C SER A 103 11.66 13.61 -6.91
N ASN A 104 12.20 14.08 -5.78
CA ASN A 104 13.56 14.63 -5.70
C ASN A 104 14.63 13.53 -5.75
N ILE A 105 14.26 12.27 -5.52
CA ILE A 105 15.16 11.13 -5.63
C ILE A 105 15.38 10.81 -7.11
N LEU A 106 16.65 10.84 -7.53
CA LEU A 106 17.04 10.57 -8.90
C LEU A 106 16.51 9.20 -9.37
N LYS A 107 15.68 9.19 -10.42
CA LYS A 107 15.05 8.00 -11.02
C LYS A 107 13.99 7.28 -10.16
N ALA A 108 13.54 7.84 -9.04
CA ALA A 108 12.43 7.26 -8.28
C ALA A 108 11.05 7.48 -8.95
N GLY A 109 10.97 8.38 -9.93
CA GLY A 109 9.73 8.64 -10.66
C GLY A 109 8.84 9.63 -9.91
N LYS A 110 7.71 9.14 -9.36
CA LYS A 110 6.76 9.97 -8.61
C LYS A 110 7.04 9.89 -7.12
N GLY A 111 6.70 10.96 -6.41
CA GLY A 111 6.79 11.06 -4.96
C GLY A 111 5.58 11.78 -4.39
N LEU A 112 5.37 11.62 -3.08
CA LEU A 112 4.31 12.26 -2.34
C LEU A 112 4.82 13.56 -1.73
N PHE A 113 4.11 14.68 -1.90
CA PHE A 113 4.53 15.99 -1.42
C PHE A 113 3.45 16.61 -0.54
N SER A 114 3.83 17.36 0.49
CA SER A 114 2.89 18.07 1.35
C SER A 114 2.28 19.28 0.63
N SER A 115 0.96 19.47 0.75
CA SER A 115 0.26 20.63 0.18
C SER A 115 0.29 21.86 1.10
N ARG A 116 0.68 21.66 2.37
CA ARG A 116 0.81 22.66 3.44
C ARG A 116 1.82 22.20 4.48
N ASP A 117 2.10 23.04 5.47
CA ASP A 117 2.83 22.62 6.66
C ASP A 117 2.01 21.54 7.39
N ILE A 118 2.68 20.47 7.81
CA ILE A 118 2.12 19.32 8.53
C ILE A 118 2.88 19.20 9.85
N SER A 119 2.15 19.09 10.95
CA SER A 119 2.75 18.93 12.28
C SER A 119 3.13 17.48 12.57
N VAL A 120 4.10 17.27 13.47
CA VAL A 120 4.38 15.94 14.02
C VAL A 120 3.11 15.23 14.53
N ASN A 121 3.01 13.93 14.30
CA ASN A 121 1.87 13.05 14.59
C ASN A 121 0.57 13.37 13.83
N GLU A 122 0.60 14.29 12.87
CA GLU A 122 -0.54 14.58 12.03
C GLU A 122 -0.74 13.48 10.96
N LEU A 123 -1.99 13.07 10.76
CA LEU A 123 -2.37 12.17 9.66
C LEU A 123 -2.15 12.90 8.32
N ILE A 124 -1.39 12.30 7.40
CA ILE A 124 -1.08 12.89 6.09
C ILE A 124 -2.08 12.38 5.04
N THR A 125 -2.16 11.07 4.90
CA THR A 125 -2.98 10.34 3.92
C THR A 125 -3.23 8.93 4.45
N LEU A 126 -4.08 8.15 3.77
CA LEU A 126 -4.25 6.73 3.97
C LEU A 126 -3.46 5.93 2.93
N PHE A 127 -3.08 4.70 3.28
CA PHE A 127 -2.61 3.70 2.32
C PHE A 127 -3.83 2.95 1.77
N PRO A 128 -4.04 2.93 0.44
CA PRO A 128 -5.17 2.21 -0.13
C PRO A 128 -4.93 0.71 -0.13
N ALA A 129 -6.00 -0.06 0.08
CA ALA A 129 -6.02 -1.50 -0.18
C ALA A 129 -6.86 -1.78 -1.43
N ASP A 130 -6.36 -1.36 -2.59
CA ASP A 130 -7.03 -1.64 -3.87
C ASP A 130 -7.01 -3.15 -4.21
N ALA A 131 -6.13 -3.91 -3.55
CA ALA A 131 -6.25 -5.35 -3.38
C ALA A 131 -5.74 -5.78 -2.00
N VAL A 132 -6.30 -6.87 -1.47
CA VAL A 132 -5.77 -7.61 -0.31
C VAL A 132 -5.31 -8.99 -0.79
N LEU A 133 -4.03 -9.28 -0.57
CA LEU A 133 -3.40 -10.57 -0.90
C LEU A 133 -3.35 -11.44 0.34
N PHE A 134 -3.76 -12.69 0.23
CA PHE A 134 -3.69 -13.67 1.32
C PHE A 134 -2.60 -14.70 1.07
N ARG A 135 -1.94 -15.12 2.15
CA ARG A 135 -0.90 -16.15 2.16
C ARG A 135 -1.13 -17.08 3.34
N PRO A 136 -0.91 -18.39 3.19
CA PRO A 136 -0.96 -19.34 4.31
C PRO A 136 0.08 -19.05 5.40
N SER A 137 1.23 -18.49 5.02
CA SER A 137 2.30 -18.09 5.94
C SER A 137 3.16 -16.97 5.33
N GLU A 138 4.06 -16.41 6.12
CA GLU A 138 4.88 -15.25 5.77
C GLU A 138 5.73 -15.44 4.49
N ASN A 139 6.16 -16.67 4.24
CA ASN A 139 7.03 -17.03 3.11
C ASN A 139 6.28 -17.84 2.04
N SER A 140 4.96 -17.97 2.15
CA SER A 140 4.14 -18.68 1.18
C SER A 140 3.79 -17.80 -0.02
N GLU A 141 3.49 -18.45 -1.14
CA GLU A 141 2.87 -17.79 -2.29
C GLU A 141 1.48 -17.26 -1.95
N ILE A 142 1.00 -16.35 -2.80
CA ILE A 142 -0.34 -15.76 -2.68
C ILE A 142 -1.36 -16.86 -2.97
N SER A 143 -2.20 -17.18 -1.99
CA SER A 143 -3.26 -18.20 -2.12
C SER A 143 -4.57 -17.64 -2.66
N SER A 144 -4.89 -16.40 -2.32
CA SER A 144 -6.11 -15.73 -2.78
C SER A 144 -5.95 -14.22 -2.76
N VAL A 145 -6.82 -13.54 -3.51
CA VAL A 145 -6.85 -12.07 -3.64
C VAL A 145 -8.28 -11.59 -3.55
N ILE A 146 -8.49 -10.52 -2.78
CA ILE A 146 -9.78 -9.85 -2.68
C ILE A 146 -9.64 -8.43 -3.22
N TYR A 147 -10.62 -8.02 -4.03
CA TYR A 147 -10.70 -6.69 -4.63
C TYR A 147 -11.94 -5.96 -4.15
N PRO A 148 -11.91 -4.62 -4.02
CA PRO A 148 -13.10 -3.84 -3.68
C PRO A 148 -14.11 -3.72 -4.81
N ARG A 149 -13.68 -3.95 -6.07
CA ARG A 149 -14.49 -3.76 -7.27
C ARG A 149 -14.54 -5.04 -8.10
N ALA A 150 -15.63 -5.24 -8.84
CA ALA A 150 -15.87 -6.42 -9.66
C ALA A 150 -14.92 -6.56 -10.87
N SER A 151 -14.22 -5.50 -11.28
CA SER A 151 -13.26 -5.51 -12.39
C SER A 151 -11.88 -5.11 -11.89
N PRO A 152 -11.07 -6.06 -11.43
CA PRO A 152 -9.72 -5.77 -10.98
C PRO A 152 -8.79 -5.46 -12.16
N SER A 153 -7.83 -4.58 -11.93
CA SER A 153 -6.69 -4.45 -12.84
C SER A 153 -5.79 -5.68 -12.68
N ASN A 154 -5.45 -6.36 -13.79
CA ASN A 154 -4.49 -7.47 -13.79
C ASN A 154 -3.12 -7.05 -13.23
N TYR A 155 -2.83 -5.73 -13.21
CA TYR A 155 -1.64 -5.17 -12.62
C TYR A 155 -1.50 -5.51 -11.14
N LEU A 156 -2.58 -5.47 -10.34
CA LEU A 156 -2.55 -5.57 -8.88
C LEU A 156 -2.03 -6.93 -8.36
N THR A 157 -2.03 -7.95 -9.20
CA THR A 157 -1.45 -9.27 -8.91
C THR A 157 -0.08 -9.52 -9.52
N SER A 158 0.43 -8.60 -10.34
CA SER A 158 1.73 -8.75 -10.99
C SER A 158 2.91 -8.58 -10.02
N ASP A 159 4.09 -9.06 -10.43
CA ASP A 159 5.34 -8.85 -9.70
C ASP A 159 5.72 -7.36 -9.59
N ALA A 160 5.29 -6.56 -10.56
CA ALA A 160 5.48 -5.11 -10.55
C ALA A 160 4.68 -4.46 -9.41
N ALA A 161 3.43 -4.88 -9.20
CA ALA A 161 2.58 -4.35 -8.13
C ALA A 161 3.10 -4.62 -6.71
N ARG A 162 4.02 -5.59 -6.52
CA ARG A 162 4.67 -5.80 -5.22
C ARG A 162 5.52 -4.61 -4.77
N ALA A 163 5.76 -3.61 -5.64
CA ALA A 163 6.45 -2.35 -5.30
C ALA A 163 5.52 -1.40 -4.53
N TYR A 164 4.21 -1.64 -4.60
CA TYR A 164 3.16 -0.86 -3.95
C TYR A 164 2.43 -1.73 -2.90
N GLU A 165 3.10 -2.75 -2.38
CA GLU A 165 2.57 -3.68 -1.37
C GLU A 165 3.12 -3.33 0.01
N ILE A 166 2.24 -3.29 1.01
CA ILE A 166 2.62 -3.31 2.43
C ILE A 166 2.19 -4.63 3.05
N ARG A 167 3.12 -5.27 3.75
CA ARG A 167 2.84 -6.45 4.56
C ARG A 167 2.09 -6.03 5.83
N ALA A 168 0.78 -6.15 5.78
CA ALA A 168 -0.15 -5.81 6.85
C ALA A 168 -0.11 -6.81 8.02
N SER A 169 0.16 -8.09 7.74
CA SER A 169 0.39 -9.13 8.75
C SER A 169 1.22 -10.30 8.18
N SER A 170 1.40 -11.38 8.96
CA SER A 170 2.04 -12.61 8.49
C SER A 170 1.25 -13.37 7.41
N ILE A 171 -0.06 -13.11 7.29
CA ILE A 171 -0.96 -13.87 6.41
C ILE A 171 -1.66 -13.01 5.35
N HIS A 172 -1.54 -11.68 5.41
CA HIS A 172 -2.10 -10.82 4.36
C HIS A 172 -1.27 -9.57 4.13
N SER A 173 -1.42 -9.00 2.94
CA SER A 173 -0.77 -7.76 2.52
C SER A 173 -1.76 -6.92 1.72
N ILE A 174 -1.56 -5.61 1.75
CA ILE A 174 -2.39 -4.64 1.04
C ILE A 174 -1.60 -4.02 -0.10
N VAL A 175 -2.26 -3.79 -1.23
CA VAL A 175 -1.64 -3.25 -2.45
C VAL A 175 -2.39 -2.00 -2.87
N GLY A 176 -1.64 -0.92 -3.11
CA GLY A 176 -2.15 0.28 -3.75
C GLY A 176 -1.99 0.24 -5.27
N ASP A 177 -2.99 0.71 -5.99
CA ASP A 177 -2.92 0.89 -7.44
C ASP A 177 -2.21 2.21 -7.79
N PRO A 178 -1.00 2.19 -8.40
CA PRO A 178 -0.26 3.41 -8.73
C PRO A 178 -0.93 4.28 -9.80
N GLU A 179 -1.93 3.77 -10.51
CA GLU A 179 -2.73 4.58 -11.44
C GLU A 179 -3.77 5.44 -10.70
N LEU A 180 -4.16 5.07 -9.48
CA LEU A 180 -5.17 5.75 -8.66
C LEU A 180 -4.56 6.82 -7.74
N ARG A 181 -4.11 7.91 -8.36
CA ARG A 181 -3.33 8.99 -7.73
C ARG A 181 -4.05 10.34 -7.58
N GLU A 182 -5.33 10.40 -7.93
CA GLU A 182 -6.11 11.65 -7.94
C GLU A 182 -6.78 11.94 -6.58
N ASP A 183 -6.90 10.93 -5.72
CA ASP A 183 -7.52 11.07 -4.40
C ASP A 183 -6.46 11.27 -3.32
N ALA A 184 -6.31 12.53 -2.88
CA ALA A 184 -5.34 12.94 -1.86
C ALA A 184 -5.50 12.18 -0.52
N ALA A 185 -6.68 11.62 -0.23
CA ALA A 185 -6.90 10.85 0.98
C ALA A 185 -6.24 9.46 0.94
N TYR A 186 -5.81 8.97 -0.23
CA TYR A 186 -5.36 7.60 -0.44
C TYR A 186 -4.07 7.51 -1.27
N LEU A 187 -3.11 8.39 -1.00
CA LEU A 187 -1.80 8.46 -1.68
C LEU A 187 -0.64 7.83 -0.93
N GLY A 188 -0.88 7.13 0.19
CA GLY A 188 0.19 6.58 1.03
C GLY A 188 1.15 5.67 0.25
N HIS A 189 0.63 4.92 -0.72
CA HIS A 189 1.39 4.03 -1.61
C HIS A 189 2.37 4.74 -2.57
N ILE A 190 2.35 6.07 -2.65
CA ILE A 190 3.24 6.87 -3.51
C ILE A 190 4.46 7.43 -2.73
N ALA A 191 4.44 7.36 -1.40
CA ALA A 191 5.55 7.84 -0.57
C ALA A 191 6.80 6.99 -0.81
N ASN A 192 7.95 7.64 -1.03
CA ASN A 192 9.22 6.96 -1.31
C ASN A 192 10.01 6.67 -0.04
N ASP A 193 10.96 5.74 -0.14
CA ASP A 193 12.02 5.58 0.86
C ASP A 193 13.20 6.51 0.52
N ALA A 194 13.57 7.36 1.48
CA ALA A 194 14.69 8.28 1.36
C ALA A 194 16.05 7.59 1.56
N SER A 195 16.04 6.30 1.88
CA SER A 195 17.21 5.46 2.11
C SER A 195 17.16 4.23 1.21
N ILE A 196 18.33 3.69 0.86
CA ILE A 196 18.45 2.49 0.01
C ILE A 196 19.41 1.52 0.67
N LEU A 197 18.99 0.25 0.81
CA LEU A 197 19.88 -0.82 1.22
C LEU A 197 20.77 -1.24 0.04
N THR A 198 22.07 -0.95 0.14
CA THR A 198 23.02 -1.17 -0.97
C THR A 198 23.51 -2.62 -1.09
N SER A 199 23.45 -3.40 0.00
CA SER A 199 23.79 -4.82 -0.01
C SER A 199 23.08 -5.57 1.13
N GLY A 200 23.01 -6.90 1.06
CA GLY A 200 22.44 -7.73 2.13
C GLY A 200 23.35 -7.94 3.36
N SER A 201 24.50 -7.26 3.43
CA SER A 201 25.46 -7.43 4.54
C SER A 201 25.00 -6.73 5.82
N ASP A 202 25.36 -7.27 6.99
CA ASP A 202 24.99 -6.71 8.30
C ASP A 202 25.39 -5.23 8.44
N LYS A 203 26.57 -4.86 7.92
CA LYS A 203 27.01 -3.47 7.89
C LYS A 203 26.06 -2.58 7.09
N SER A 204 25.67 -3.02 5.89
CA SER A 204 24.76 -2.24 5.04
C SER A 204 23.36 -2.16 5.61
N ARG A 205 22.91 -3.20 6.32
CA ARG A 205 21.63 -3.21 7.04
C ARG A 205 21.62 -2.19 8.18
N LEU A 206 22.69 -2.18 8.99
CA LEU A 206 22.88 -1.20 10.04
C LEU A 206 22.91 0.24 9.48
N GLU A 207 23.70 0.46 8.42
CA GLU A 207 23.76 1.77 7.73
C GLU A 207 22.38 2.20 7.20
N TYR A 208 21.62 1.29 6.58
CA TYR A 208 20.26 1.56 6.11
C TYR A 208 19.32 1.91 7.26
N SER A 209 19.35 1.16 8.36
CA SER A 209 18.51 1.39 9.54
C SER A 209 18.73 2.79 10.12
N GLU A 210 19.99 3.18 10.32
CA GLU A 210 20.36 4.52 10.80
C GLU A 210 19.90 5.63 9.86
N LEU A 211 20.12 5.47 8.55
CA LEU A 211 19.70 6.46 7.55
C LEU A 211 18.18 6.55 7.45
N SER A 212 17.46 5.42 7.52
CA SER A 212 16.00 5.38 7.42
C SER A 212 15.33 6.12 8.56
N VAL A 213 15.84 5.99 9.79
CA VAL A 213 15.34 6.73 10.96
C VAL A 213 15.54 8.25 10.78
N ASN A 214 16.70 8.67 10.26
CA ASN A 214 17.02 10.09 10.10
C ASN A 214 16.29 10.74 8.91
N ASN A 215 16.20 10.03 7.80
CA ASN A 215 15.71 10.59 6.53
C ASN A 215 14.19 10.48 6.39
N SER A 216 13.56 9.47 6.97
CA SER A 216 12.09 9.36 6.95
C SER A 216 11.47 10.54 7.72
N ASN A 217 10.36 11.07 7.20
CA ASN A 217 9.55 12.08 7.87
C ASN A 217 8.13 11.59 8.13
N SER A 218 7.82 10.34 7.80
CA SER A 218 6.54 9.70 8.05
C SER A 218 6.65 8.21 8.35
N TYR A 219 5.57 7.63 8.88
CA TYR A 219 5.43 6.20 9.17
C TYR A 219 3.99 5.72 8.99
N PHE A 220 3.79 4.43 8.72
CA PHE A 220 2.47 3.82 8.63
C PHE A 220 2.01 3.28 9.98
N GLU A 221 0.72 3.47 10.28
CA GLU A 221 0.08 2.94 11.49
C GLU A 221 -1.38 2.56 11.21
N TRP A 222 -1.85 1.49 11.86
CA TRP A 222 -3.24 1.07 11.80
C TRP A 222 -4.17 2.07 12.49
N ILE A 223 -5.17 2.54 11.77
CA ILE A 223 -6.32 3.27 12.30
C ILE A 223 -7.40 2.25 12.66
N HIS A 224 -7.57 2.03 13.96
CA HIS A 224 -8.59 1.16 14.57
C HIS A 224 -8.63 -0.27 14.01
N GLU A 225 -8.02 -1.21 14.75
CA GLU A 225 -8.24 -2.65 14.55
C GLU A 225 -8.17 -3.13 13.09
N LYS A 226 -7.12 -2.72 12.36
CA LYS A 226 -6.86 -3.10 10.96
C LYS A 226 -7.89 -2.58 9.93
N CYS A 227 -8.77 -1.67 10.30
CA CYS A 227 -9.78 -1.13 9.38
C CYS A 227 -9.19 -0.20 8.31
N CYS A 228 -8.07 0.46 8.59
CA CYS A 228 -7.37 1.31 7.63
C CYS A 228 -5.92 1.54 8.05
N MET A 229 -5.02 1.77 7.11
CA MET A 229 -3.63 2.13 7.38
C MET A 229 -3.42 3.62 7.09
N GLY A 230 -3.06 4.40 8.11
CA GLY A 230 -2.75 5.82 7.97
C GLY A 230 -1.24 6.04 7.81
N LEU A 231 -0.86 7.08 7.07
CA LEU A 231 0.50 7.62 7.00
C LEU A 231 0.57 8.86 7.90
N TYR A 232 1.43 8.84 8.89
CA TYR A 232 1.56 9.90 9.90
C TYR A 232 2.93 10.56 9.85
N ALA A 233 3.00 11.85 10.13
CA ALA A 233 4.28 12.56 10.23
C ALA A 233 5.03 12.19 11.53
N VAL A 234 6.34 11.92 11.45
CA VAL A 234 7.20 11.73 12.66
C VAL A 234 7.91 13.02 13.09
N LYS A 235 7.88 14.05 12.24
CA LYS A 235 8.45 15.37 12.45
C LYS A 235 7.65 16.40 11.67
N ASP A 236 7.84 17.68 11.93
CA ASP A 236 7.19 18.72 11.13
C ASP A 236 7.66 18.63 9.67
N ILE A 237 6.73 18.69 8.72
CA ILE A 237 6.99 18.66 7.28
C ILE A 237 6.55 20.00 6.71
N LYS A 238 7.44 20.70 6.00
CA LYS A 238 7.11 22.00 5.40
C LYS A 238 6.30 21.82 4.14
N LYS A 239 5.47 22.82 3.81
CA LYS A 239 4.75 22.88 2.54
C LYS A 239 5.68 22.63 1.36
N PHE A 240 5.28 21.76 0.44
CA PHE A 240 6.03 21.32 -0.74
C PHE A 240 7.26 20.46 -0.46
N GLU A 241 7.46 20.01 0.77
CA GLU A 241 8.46 19.00 1.09
C GLU A 241 7.95 17.61 0.68
N GLU A 242 8.85 16.75 0.23
CA GLU A 242 8.53 15.35 -0.10
C GLU A 242 8.36 14.53 1.18
N VAL A 243 7.35 13.67 1.18
CA VAL A 243 7.01 12.75 2.27
C VAL A 243 7.72 11.42 2.02
N TYR A 244 8.53 11.01 2.99
CA TYR A 244 9.34 9.81 2.96
C TYR A 244 8.99 8.85 4.08
N VAL A 245 9.01 7.56 3.76
CA VAL A 245 8.73 6.45 4.66
C VAL A 245 9.79 5.37 4.50
N SER A 246 10.17 4.70 5.58
CA SER A 246 11.04 3.53 5.49
C SER A 246 10.27 2.35 4.90
N TYR A 247 10.80 1.72 3.85
CA TYR A 247 10.23 0.48 3.30
C TYR A 247 10.63 -0.77 4.10
N GLY A 248 11.62 -0.67 4.98
CA GLY A 248 12.18 -1.79 5.72
C GLY A 248 13.24 -2.57 4.93
N GLU A 249 14.09 -3.29 5.66
CA GLU A 249 15.18 -4.06 5.06
C GLU A 249 14.65 -5.18 4.17
N GLU A 250 13.56 -5.81 4.59
CA GLU A 250 12.92 -6.95 3.92
C GLU A 250 12.48 -6.58 2.50
N TYR A 251 11.93 -5.36 2.33
CA TYR A 251 11.56 -4.84 1.03
C TYR A 251 12.77 -4.82 0.09
N TRP A 252 13.86 -4.18 0.53
CA TRP A 252 15.05 -4.04 -0.30
C TRP A 252 15.77 -5.38 -0.55
N VAL A 253 15.77 -6.30 0.43
CA VAL A 253 16.33 -7.64 0.25
C VAL A 253 15.51 -8.44 -0.78
N SER A 254 14.18 -8.34 -0.72
CA SER A 254 13.28 -9.06 -1.64
C SER A 254 13.45 -8.59 -3.09
N ARG A 255 13.77 -7.31 -3.30
CA ARG A 255 13.91 -6.70 -4.64
C ARG A 255 15.34 -6.64 -5.15
N GLY A 256 16.29 -6.34 -4.27
CA GLY A 256 17.71 -6.24 -4.57
C GLY A 256 18.36 -7.60 -4.79
N GLY A 257 17.67 -8.71 -4.52
CA GLY A 257 18.17 -10.06 -4.66
C GLY A 257 18.94 -10.28 -5.96
N GLU A 258 18.48 -9.87 -7.13
CA GLU A 258 19.22 -10.15 -8.38
C GLU A 258 20.38 -9.20 -8.65
N GLU A 259 20.20 -7.89 -8.45
CA GLU A 259 21.23 -6.89 -8.74
C GLU A 259 22.33 -6.86 -7.67
N ILE A 260 21.96 -7.03 -6.40
CA ILE A 260 22.92 -7.26 -5.31
C ILE A 260 23.61 -8.62 -5.49
N ARG A 261 22.90 -9.70 -5.87
CA ARG A 261 23.57 -10.99 -6.22
C ARG A 261 24.51 -10.81 -7.41
N ARG A 262 24.18 -9.96 -8.39
CA ARG A 262 25.03 -9.67 -9.54
C ARG A 262 26.27 -8.87 -9.14
N ILE A 263 26.13 -7.78 -8.40
CA ILE A 263 27.24 -6.95 -7.90
C ILE A 263 28.17 -7.78 -7.00
N VAL A 264 27.61 -8.61 -6.11
CA VAL A 264 28.39 -9.52 -5.25
C VAL A 264 29.14 -10.57 -6.09
N LYS A 265 28.47 -11.23 -7.05
CA LYS A 265 29.11 -12.18 -7.97
C LYS A 265 30.23 -11.54 -8.78
N GLU A 266 30.01 -10.34 -9.32
CA GLU A 266 31.02 -9.61 -10.10
C GLU A 266 32.22 -9.18 -9.23
N GLY A 267 31.97 -8.74 -7.99
CA GLY A 267 33.00 -8.42 -7.00
C GLY A 267 33.88 -9.62 -6.64
N ASP A 268 33.27 -10.78 -6.37
CA ASP A 268 33.99 -12.02 -6.03
C ASP A 268 34.79 -12.57 -7.21
N LEU A 269 34.24 -12.52 -8.43
CA LEU A 269 34.97 -12.90 -9.64
C LEU A 269 36.19 -12.01 -9.85
N ARG A 270 36.10 -10.70 -9.57
CA ARG A 270 37.23 -9.77 -9.67
C ARG A 270 38.32 -10.08 -8.63
N LYS A 271 37.95 -10.36 -7.37
CA LYS A 271 38.89 -10.78 -6.32
C LYS A 271 39.62 -12.08 -6.68
N LYS A 272 38.90 -13.09 -7.19
CA LYS A 272 39.48 -14.36 -7.66
C LYS A 272 40.48 -14.16 -8.82
N LYS A 273 40.16 -13.29 -9.79
CA LYS A 273 41.08 -12.94 -10.89
C LYS A 273 42.36 -12.26 -10.40
N ILE A 274 42.27 -11.39 -9.40
CA ILE A 274 43.43 -10.71 -8.80
C ILE A 274 44.33 -11.72 -8.05
N LYS A 275 43.74 -12.61 -7.24
CA LYS A 275 44.49 -13.66 -6.50
C LYS A 275 45.25 -14.59 -7.46
N LYS A 276 44.57 -15.11 -8.49
CA LYS A 276 45.20 -15.97 -9.51
C LYS A 276 46.34 -15.28 -10.26
N LYS A 277 46.23 -13.97 -10.54
CA LYS A 277 47.33 -13.20 -11.15
C LYS A 277 48.54 -13.04 -10.23
N LYS A 278 48.35 -12.94 -8.91
CA LYS A 278 49.45 -12.91 -7.93
C LYS A 278 50.16 -14.26 -7.85
N GLU A 279 49.40 -15.37 -7.71
CA GLU A 279 49.95 -16.72 -7.65
C GLU A 279 50.77 -17.10 -8.91
N VAL A 280 50.31 -16.72 -10.10
CA VAL A 280 51.05 -16.95 -11.35
C VAL A 280 52.36 -16.14 -11.42
N LYS A 281 52.40 -14.94 -10.84
CA LYS A 281 53.62 -14.12 -10.79
C LYS A 281 54.62 -14.70 -9.78
N GLU A 282 54.15 -15.15 -8.62
CA GLU A 282 55.00 -15.70 -7.56
C GLU A 282 55.52 -17.10 -7.90
N GLY A 283 54.71 -17.96 -8.54
CA GLY A 283 55.11 -19.31 -8.95
C GLY A 283 56.11 -19.39 -10.11
N LYS A 284 56.31 -18.30 -10.87
CA LYS A 284 57.31 -18.24 -11.96
C LYS A 284 58.71 -17.79 -11.49
N GLY A 285 58.87 -17.46 -10.21
CA GLY A 285 60.14 -16.97 -9.66
C GLY A 285 61.12 -18.02 -9.14
N PHE A 286 60.77 -19.31 -9.11
CA PHE A 286 61.51 -20.33 -8.35
C PHE A 286 61.96 -21.56 -9.18
N ARG A 287 62.44 -21.32 -10.41
CA ARG A 287 63.27 -22.28 -11.14
C ARG A 287 64.57 -21.61 -11.54
N LYS A 288 65.55 -21.62 -10.63
CA LYS A 288 66.97 -21.48 -10.92
C LYS A 288 67.67 -22.69 -10.33
#